data_AF-A0A168LE58-F1
#
_entry.id   AF-A0A168LE58-F1
#
_cell.length_a   1.000
_cell.length_b   1.000
_cell.length_c   1.000
_cell.angle_alpha   90.00
_cell.angle_beta   90.00
_cell.angle_gamma   90.00
#
_symmetry.space_group_name_H-M   'P 1'
#
loop_
_entity.id
_entity.type
_entity.pdbx_description
1 polymer ?
#
loop_
_entity_poly.entity_id
_entity_poly.type
_entity_poly.pdbx_seq_one_letter_code
_entity_poly.pdbx_strand_id
1 'polypeptide(L)'
;MVPLTFRISKHLHDAILDNGLLEVIRQWLEPLPDRSLPSLDIQSEMLDVLDKLPIAGDHLRESGVGKIVYFYTKSPRIEPTMKRKADQLVAKWSRLVIKRSENYKERRPAVQEYRQEDA
;
A
#
# COMPACT_ATOMS: atom_id res chain seq x y z
N MET A 1 26.36 -13.16 -19.68
CA MET A 1 25.15 -13.89 -19.22
C MET A 1 24.49 -13.04 -18.14
N VAL A 2 23.56 -12.16 -18.54
CA VAL A 2 22.76 -11.33 -17.60
C VAL A 2 21.50 -12.13 -17.30
N PRO A 3 21.10 -12.32 -16.03
CA PRO A 3 19.95 -13.15 -15.71
C PRO A 3 18.70 -12.53 -16.32
N LEU A 4 17.97 -13.33 -17.11
CA LEU A 4 16.63 -13.01 -17.58
C LEU A 4 15.71 -13.02 -16.36
N THR A 5 15.68 -11.92 -15.61
CA THR A 5 14.58 -11.68 -14.69
C THR A 5 13.35 -11.48 -15.55
N PHE A 6 12.47 -12.50 -15.53
CA PHE A 6 11.17 -12.45 -16.18
C PHE A 6 10.38 -11.30 -15.55
N ARG A 7 10.49 -10.12 -16.16
CA ARG A 7 9.74 -8.93 -15.79
C ARG A 7 8.34 -9.16 -16.34
N ILE A 8 7.42 -9.57 -15.48
CA ILE A 8 6.00 -9.59 -15.80
C ILE A 8 5.65 -8.22 -16.42
N SER A 9 4.93 -8.23 -17.54
CA SER A 9 4.71 -7.04 -18.37
C SER A 9 4.05 -5.94 -17.54
N LYS A 10 4.55 -4.70 -17.66
CA LYS A 10 4.07 -3.53 -16.88
C LYS A 10 2.55 -3.39 -16.94
N HIS A 11 1.96 -3.66 -18.10
CA HIS A 11 0.51 -3.62 -18.31
C HIS A 11 -0.26 -4.69 -17.54
N LEU A 12 0.33 -5.88 -17.31
CA LEU A 12 -0.30 -6.92 -16.50
C LEU A 12 -0.21 -6.59 -15.01
N HIS A 13 0.88 -5.97 -14.56
CA HIS A 13 0.97 -5.45 -13.19
C HIS A 13 -0.10 -4.39 -12.91
N ASP A 14 -0.25 -3.41 -13.80
CA ASP A 14 -1.26 -2.35 -13.64
C ASP A 14 -2.67 -2.98 -13.64
N ALA A 15 -2.98 -3.84 -14.61
CA ALA A 15 -4.28 -4.52 -14.68
C ALA A 15 -4.57 -5.41 -13.45
N ILE A 16 -3.60 -6.13 -12.90
CA ILE A 16 -3.82 -6.98 -11.72
C ILE A 16 -4.04 -6.14 -10.45
N LEU A 17 -3.32 -5.02 -10.32
CA LEU A 17 -3.50 -4.10 -9.19
C LEU A 17 -4.86 -3.40 -9.26
N ASP A 18 -5.31 -3.04 -10.47
CA ASP A 18 -6.61 -2.42 -10.73
C ASP A 18 -7.79 -3.39 -10.53
N ASN A 19 -7.57 -4.71 -10.57
CA ASN A 19 -8.61 -5.74 -10.45
C ASN A 19 -8.70 -6.38 -9.05
N GLY A 20 -8.43 -5.62 -7.99
CA GLY A 20 -8.76 -6.05 -6.62
C GLY A 20 -7.81 -7.08 -5.99
N LEU A 21 -6.66 -7.38 -6.60
CA LEU A 21 -5.67 -8.29 -5.99
C LEU A 21 -5.28 -7.84 -4.57
N LEU A 22 -5.02 -6.54 -4.38
CA LEU A 22 -4.64 -6.01 -3.07
C LEU A 22 -5.75 -6.15 -2.03
N GLU A 23 -7.01 -6.14 -2.46
CA GLU A 23 -8.13 -6.42 -1.57
C GLU A 23 -8.16 -7.89 -1.15
N VAL A 24 -7.90 -8.82 -2.06
CA VAL A 24 -7.79 -10.25 -1.74
C VAL A 24 -6.61 -10.49 -0.79
N ILE A 25 -5.44 -9.92 -1.07
CA ILE A 25 -4.27 -10.01 -0.17
C ILE A 25 -4.61 -9.44 1.21
N ARG A 26 -5.32 -8.32 1.28
CA ARG A 26 -5.80 -7.77 2.55
C ARG A 26 -6.65 -8.80 3.31
N GLN A 27 -7.64 -9.40 2.66
CA GLN A 27 -8.53 -10.39 3.28
C GLN A 27 -7.76 -11.62 3.79
N TRP A 28 -6.72 -12.05 3.08
CA TRP A 28 -5.85 -13.16 3.51
C TRP A 28 -5.01 -12.81 4.75
N LEU A 29 -4.73 -11.53 4.98
CA LEU A 29 -4.00 -11.03 6.14
C LEU A 29 -4.92 -10.62 7.31
N GLU A 30 -6.22 -10.48 7.08
CA GLU A 30 -7.16 -10.12 8.14
C GLU A 30 -7.31 -11.26 9.16
N PRO A 31 -7.49 -10.96 10.45
CA PRO A 31 -7.79 -11.97 11.44
C PRO A 31 -9.05 -12.75 11.07
N LEU A 32 -9.04 -14.05 11.31
CA LEU A 32 -10.14 -14.95 11.04
C LEU A 32 -11.34 -14.66 11.98
N PRO A 33 -12.55 -15.21 11.71
CA PRO A 33 -13.72 -14.99 12.56
C PRO A 33 -13.52 -15.39 14.03
N ASP A 34 -12.64 -16.35 14.30
CA ASP A 34 -12.23 -16.80 15.63
C ASP A 34 -11.12 -15.92 16.26
N ARG A 35 -10.73 -14.83 15.57
CA ARG A 35 -9.67 -13.88 15.92
C ARG A 35 -8.26 -14.47 15.88
N SER A 36 -8.10 -15.67 15.31
CA SER A 36 -6.78 -16.19 14.98
C SER A 36 -6.18 -15.40 13.83
N LEU A 37 -4.86 -15.42 13.74
CA LEU A 37 -4.14 -14.86 12.60
C LEU A 37 -3.98 -15.94 11.55
N PRO A 38 -3.86 -15.56 10.26
CA PRO A 38 -3.47 -16.52 9.22
C PRO A 38 -2.13 -17.18 9.56
N SER A 39 -1.87 -18.35 8.99
CA SER A 39 -0.62 -19.10 9.24
C SER A 39 0.62 -18.26 8.91
N LEU A 40 1.74 -18.55 9.58
CA LEU A 40 2.99 -17.81 9.37
C LEU A 40 3.44 -17.81 7.91
N ASP A 41 3.20 -18.92 7.20
CA ASP A 41 3.53 -19.06 5.78
C ASP A 41 2.71 -18.08 4.92
N ILE A 42 1.40 -17.96 5.18
CA ILE A 42 0.53 -16.98 4.50
C ILE A 42 1.01 -15.56 4.82
N GLN A 43 1.31 -15.27 6.10
CA GLN A 43 1.81 -13.95 6.49
C GLN A 43 3.08 -13.59 5.72
N SER A 44 4.06 -14.51 5.66
CA SER A 44 5.33 -14.25 5.00
C SER A 44 5.14 -14.06 3.49
N GLU A 45 4.42 -14.97 2.84
CA GLU A 45 4.23 -14.93 1.39
C GLU A 45 3.48 -13.67 0.97
N MET A 46 2.39 -13.32 1.67
CA MET A 46 1.62 -12.11 1.35
C MET A 46 2.45 -10.83 1.54
N LEU A 47 3.23 -10.72 2.62
CA LEU A 47 4.10 -9.55 2.83
C LEU A 47 5.21 -9.47 1.78
N ASP A 48 5.76 -10.61 1.34
CA ASP A 48 6.79 -10.66 0.30
C ASP A 48 6.25 -10.31 -1.09
N VAL A 49 5.02 -10.73 -1.40
CA VAL A 49 4.32 -10.30 -2.62
C VAL A 49 4.08 -8.79 -2.60
N LEU A 50 3.61 -8.25 -1.48
CA LEU A 50 3.37 -6.81 -1.33
C LEU A 50 4.62 -5.95 -1.52
N ASP A 51 5.81 -6.44 -1.15
CA ASP A 51 7.05 -5.69 -1.35
C ASP A 51 7.49 -5.65 -2.81
N LYS A 52 7.22 -6.72 -3.57
CA LYS A 52 7.60 -6.85 -4.98
C LYS A 52 6.68 -6.08 -5.93
N LEU A 53 5.42 -5.84 -5.53
CA LEU A 53 4.44 -5.19 -6.38
C LEU A 53 4.69 -3.66 -6.50
N PRO A 54 4.50 -3.08 -7.69
CA PRO A 54 4.60 -1.63 -7.90
C PRO A 54 3.37 -0.89 -7.37
N ILE A 55 3.19 -0.86 -6.04
CA ILE A 55 2.02 -0.29 -5.38
C ILE A 55 2.13 1.25 -5.32
N ALA A 56 1.14 1.94 -5.89
CA ALA A 56 0.99 3.40 -5.83
C ALA A 56 0.03 3.83 -4.71
N GLY A 57 -0.01 5.14 -4.44
CA GLY A 57 -0.84 5.71 -3.37
C GLY A 57 -2.35 5.50 -3.54
N ASP A 58 -2.86 5.43 -4.78
CA ASP A 58 -4.30 5.15 -5.03
C ASP A 58 -4.65 3.70 -4.72
N HIS A 59 -3.81 2.75 -5.16
CA HIS A 59 -4.02 1.33 -4.88
C HIS A 59 -4.13 1.06 -3.37
N LEU A 60 -3.34 1.75 -2.54
CA LEU A 60 -3.41 1.65 -1.07
C LEU A 60 -4.70 2.21 -0.49
N ARG A 61 -5.19 3.32 -1.06
CA ARG A 61 -6.42 3.99 -0.62
C ARG A 61 -7.65 3.15 -0.95
N GLU A 62 -7.68 2.60 -2.16
CA GLU A 62 -8.80 1.82 -2.69
C GLU A 62 -8.89 0.44 -2.04
N SER A 63 -7.78 -0.30 -1.96
CA SER A 63 -7.77 -1.65 -1.39
C SER A 63 -7.82 -1.68 0.15
N GLY A 64 -7.38 -0.62 0.82
CA GLY A 64 -7.23 -0.58 2.27
C GLY A 64 -6.11 -1.48 2.83
N VAL A 65 -5.29 -2.12 1.98
CA VAL A 65 -4.23 -3.07 2.41
C VAL A 65 -3.21 -2.43 3.35
N GLY A 66 -2.96 -1.13 3.24
CA GLY A 66 -2.07 -0.41 4.14
C GLY A 66 -2.52 -0.47 5.61
N LYS A 67 -3.83 -0.56 5.87
CA LYS A 67 -4.37 -0.62 7.24
C LYS A 67 -4.06 -1.96 7.91
N ILE A 68 -4.23 -3.07 7.18
CA ILE A 68 -3.93 -4.40 7.74
C ILE A 68 -2.43 -4.58 7.95
N VAL A 69 -1.60 -4.09 7.02
CA VAL A 69 -0.13 -4.14 7.21
C VAL A 69 0.30 -3.25 8.38
N TYR A 70 -0.34 -2.10 8.60
CA TYR A 70 -0.09 -1.31 9.80
C TYR A 70 -0.48 -2.06 11.09
N PHE A 71 -1.58 -2.81 11.09
CA PHE A 71 -1.94 -3.67 12.23
C PHE A 71 -0.84 -4.69 12.56
N TYR A 72 -0.16 -5.26 11.55
CA TYR A 72 0.97 -6.18 11.76
C TYR A 72 2.14 -5.51 12.50
N THR A 73 2.35 -4.19 12.31
CA THR A 73 3.39 -3.45 13.05
C THR A 73 3.05 -3.28 14.53
N LYS A 74 1.77 -3.30 14.89
CA LYS A 74 1.31 -3.00 16.26
C LYS A 74 0.99 -4.24 17.07
N SER A 75 0.53 -5.30 16.42
CA SER A 75 0.09 -6.52 17.11
C SER A 75 1.27 -7.19 17.85
N PRO A 76 1.10 -7.55 19.14
CA PRO A 76 2.09 -8.33 19.88
C PRO A 76 2.10 -9.81 19.49
N ARG A 77 1.09 -10.27 18.73
CA ARG A 77 0.96 -11.68 18.28
C ARG A 77 1.72 -11.98 16.98
N ILE A 78 2.37 -10.98 16.40
CA ILE A 78 3.08 -11.08 15.13
C ILE A 78 4.56 -11.33 15.42
N GLU A 79 5.12 -12.32 14.73
CA GLU A 79 6.53 -12.68 14.85
C GLU A 79 7.44 -11.48 14.51
N PRO A 80 8.59 -11.31 15.21
CA PRO A 80 9.48 -10.17 15.01
C PRO A 80 9.95 -9.99 13.56
N THR A 81 10.12 -11.09 12.83
CA THR A 81 10.52 -11.09 11.41
C THR A 81 9.43 -10.48 10.52
N MET A 82 8.17 -10.88 10.72
CA MET A 82 7.02 -10.36 9.97
C MET A 82 6.75 -8.89 10.33
N LYS A 83 6.90 -8.55 11.61
CA LYS A 83 6.76 -7.17 12.08
C LYS A 83 7.75 -6.23 11.38
N ARG A 84 9.03 -6.65 11.26
CA ARG A 84 10.06 -5.89 10.52
C ARG A 84 9.70 -5.70 9.05
N LYS A 85 9.19 -6.73 8.37
CA LYS A 85 8.71 -6.63 6.97
C LYS A 85 7.57 -5.61 6.86
N ALA A 86 6.59 -5.71 7.77
CA ALA A 86 5.46 -4.77 7.80
C ALA A 86 5.91 -3.32 8.06
N ASP A 87 6.84 -3.09 8.99
CA ASP A 87 7.40 -1.76 9.28
C ASP A 87 8.07 -1.15 8.02
N GLN A 88 8.84 -1.95 7.27
CA GLN A 88 9.47 -1.52 6.03
C GLN A 88 8.44 -1.13 4.96
N LEU A 89 7.41 -1.94 4.77
CA LEU A 89 6.30 -1.66 3.85
C LEU A 89 5.56 -0.37 4.23
N VAL A 90 5.20 -0.21 5.51
CA VAL A 90 4.54 1.00 6.01
C VAL A 90 5.40 2.23 5.78
N ALA A 91 6.71 2.16 6.05
CA ALA A 91 7.63 3.27 5.83
C ALA A 91 7.74 3.64 4.33
N LYS A 92 7.86 2.62 3.46
CA LYS A 92 7.91 2.76 1.99
C LYS A 92 6.66 3.46 1.48
N TRP A 93 5.49 2.98 1.86
CA TRP A 93 4.20 3.49 1.38
C TRP A 93 3.81 4.84 1.96
N SER A 94 4.12 5.12 3.23
CA SER A 94 3.85 6.42 3.85
C SER A 94 4.54 7.55 3.08
N ARG A 95 5.78 7.32 2.62
CA ARG A 95 6.51 8.30 1.79
C ARG A 95 5.83 8.54 0.44
N LEU A 96 5.27 7.50 -0.18
CA LEU A 96 4.56 7.63 -1.47
C LEU A 96 3.27 8.45 -1.32
N VAL A 97 2.52 8.24 -0.23
CA VAL A 97 1.26 8.96 0.01
C VAL A 97 1.52 10.43 0.35
N ILE A 98 2.50 10.73 1.22
CA ILE A 98 2.82 12.11 1.62
C ILE A 98 3.34 12.93 0.43
N LYS A 99 4.32 12.42 -0.33
CA LYS A 99 4.88 13.11 -1.49
C LYS A 99 3.82 13.49 -2.52
N ARG A 100 2.80 12.64 -2.71
CA ARG A 100 1.67 12.97 -3.60
C ARG A 100 0.79 14.07 -3.03
N SER A 101 0.55 14.09 -1.72
CA SER A 101 -0.23 15.14 -1.07
C SER A 101 0.43 16.51 -1.18
N GLU A 102 1.76 16.57 -1.15
CA GLU A 102 2.52 17.82 -1.36
C GLU A 102 2.29 18.34 -2.79
N ASN A 103 2.50 17.50 -3.80
CA ASN A 103 2.24 17.85 -5.21
C ASN A 103 0.79 18.30 -5.47
N TYR A 104 -0.20 17.72 -4.77
CA TYR A 104 -1.59 18.13 -4.90
C TYR A 104 -1.87 19.52 -4.30
N LYS A 105 -1.22 19.87 -3.18
CA LYS A 105 -1.33 21.20 -2.57
C LYS A 105 -0.74 22.29 -3.47
N GLU A 106 0.38 22.02 -4.14
CA GLU A 106 1.00 22.95 -5.11
C GLU A 106 0.13 23.19 -6.35
N ARG A 107 -0.69 22.21 -6.74
CA ARG A 107 -1.59 22.32 -7.92
C ARG A 107 -2.94 22.96 -7.62
N ARG A 108 -3.18 23.45 -6.40
CA ARG A 108 -4.40 24.22 -6.12
C ARG A 108 -4.35 25.50 -6.97
N PRO A 109 -5.29 25.73 -7.90
CA PRO A 109 -5.35 27.02 -8.59
C PRO A 109 -5.47 28.08 -7.50
N ALA A 110 -4.61 29.10 -7.56
CA ALA A 110 -4.72 30.26 -6.71
C ALA A 110 -6.17 30.71 -6.81
N VAL A 111 -6.90 30.64 -5.69
CA VAL A 111 -8.25 31.22 -5.61
C VAL A 111 -8.04 32.68 -5.98
N GLN A 112 -8.48 33.02 -7.19
CA GLN A 112 -8.37 34.37 -7.71
C GLN A 112 -9.30 35.19 -6.82
N GLU A 113 -8.70 35.82 -5.82
CA GLU A 113 -9.38 36.71 -4.90
C GLU A 113 -10.00 37.79 -5.77
N TYR A 114 -11.32 37.72 -5.96
CA TYR A 114 -12.06 38.78 -6.64
C TYR A 114 -11.90 40.02 -5.77
N ARG A 115 -10.94 40.87 -6.15
CA ARG A 115 -10.78 42.20 -5.59
C ARG A 115 -12.09 42.92 -5.83
N GLN A 116 -12.90 43.05 -4.78
CA GLN A 116 -14.04 43.95 -4.78
C GLN A 116 -13.48 45.37 -4.94
N GLU A 117 -13.49 45.87 -6.17
CA GLU A 117 -13.48 47.30 -6.46
C GLU A 117 -14.93 47.70 -6.71
N ASP A 118 -15.67 47.95 -5.64
CA ASP A 118 -16.95 48.64 -5.67
C ASP A 118 -16.98 49.65 -4.51
N ALA A 119 -16.58 50.90 -4.81
CA ALA A 119 -17.17 52.17 -4.34
C ALA A 119 -16.24 53.35 -4.68
#